data_AF-A0A975JBT1-F1
#
_entry.id   AF-A0A975JBT1-F1
#
_cell.length_a   1.000
_cell.length_b   1.000
_cell.length_c   1.000
_cell.angle_alpha   90.00
_cell.angle_beta   90.00
_cell.angle_gamma   90.00
#
_symmetry.space_group_name_H-M   'P 1'
#
loop_
_entity.id
_entity.type
_entity.pdbx_description
1 polymer ?
#
loop_
_entity_poly.entity_id
_entity_poly.type
_entity_poly.pdbx_seq_one_letter_code
_entity_poly.pdbx_strand_id
1 'polypeptide(L)'
;MHADVSENAGFGYPLPTAKELTELEGIRPLDGDALHGPIPEELKNALFGQLTQNQGPKLRTYAVLDATVIFGLAEILHSSGLSHQFLYSGAAGEELSDVGPWLVELSEDNSFARNLLTVGDGPSHYWNKRPGIFFRSYLPIEPIAKHLRHFTRVRIDEERWALFRFWEPKIAAVYFGSLPGRHELFARWCYDSNQRVIERWVMVYCDPVWMLTAPSTTGQHGKVIKIVEEEDRRRFSDVAWLQGVNEIAKSVSQPQWSNASQIDVERTTAIVANWAAGYGISGKRDLGRLVNVALRIGCRFDMDPRFSVWIAALGNMNVPANIRTLALQEKAAEYLHDTSPFAERLKMVERVIAHHIERDSDKFAPLDACRLVDHKLSHDAHFEFCNFVSGRMEMDPKLPPWPEGVICALACLLGACFLTDPSRRVWVTSLRDATDLTDLRMRLKRFRQKEPI
;
A
#
# COMPACT_ATOMS: atom_id res chain seq x y z
N MET A 1 -16.80 -4.61 28.39
CA MET A 1 -16.02 -5.72 27.79
C MET A 1 -15.71 -5.28 26.37
N HIS A 2 -14.60 -4.54 26.23
CA HIS A 2 -14.28 -3.77 25.03
C HIS A 2 -13.71 -4.69 23.96
N ALA A 3 -14.26 -4.56 22.75
CA ALA A 3 -13.91 -5.36 21.58
C ALA A 3 -12.52 -4.99 21.06
N ASP A 4 -11.74 -6.02 20.73
CA ASP A 4 -10.48 -5.96 20.02
C ASP A 4 -10.63 -5.25 18.67
N VAL A 5 -9.89 -4.16 18.52
CA VAL A 5 -9.56 -3.55 17.23
C VAL A 5 -8.16 -4.06 16.86
N SER A 6 -8.09 -5.25 16.27
CA SER A 6 -6.86 -5.84 15.74
C SER A 6 -7.10 -6.51 14.38
N GLU A 7 -7.47 -5.70 13.38
CA GLU A 7 -7.22 -6.03 11.97
C GLU A 7 -6.55 -4.84 11.28
N ASN A 8 -5.30 -4.55 11.67
CA ASN A 8 -4.44 -3.65 10.91
C ASN A 8 -3.62 -4.45 9.91
N ALA A 9 -3.63 -4.00 8.65
CA ALA A 9 -2.80 -4.49 7.58
C ALA A 9 -1.32 -4.15 7.86
N GLY A 10 -0.68 -4.95 8.71
CA GLY A 10 0.78 -5.06 8.71
C GLY A 10 1.19 -5.66 7.38
N PHE A 11 1.90 -4.89 6.56
CA PHE A 11 2.71 -5.49 5.50
C PHE A 11 3.80 -6.28 6.21
N GLY A 12 3.50 -7.56 6.49
CA GLY A 12 4.41 -8.50 7.11
C GLY A 12 5.56 -8.83 6.15
N TYR A 13 6.48 -7.89 5.98
CA TYR A 13 7.85 -8.25 5.67
C TYR A 13 8.39 -8.88 6.95
N PRO A 14 8.82 -10.15 6.93
CA PRO A 14 9.40 -10.75 8.12
C PRO A 14 10.57 -9.86 8.57
N LEU A 15 10.45 -9.29 9.77
CA LEU A 15 11.58 -8.59 10.39
C LEU A 15 12.73 -9.60 10.49
N PRO A 16 13.91 -9.32 9.92
CA PRO A 16 15.04 -10.22 10.07
C PRO A 16 15.43 -10.30 11.55
N THR A 17 15.72 -11.51 12.03
CA THR A 17 16.10 -11.84 13.42
C THR A 17 17.52 -11.38 13.80
N ALA A 18 17.96 -10.25 13.27
CA ALA A 18 19.32 -9.74 13.41
C ALA A 18 19.47 -8.91 14.70
N LYS A 19 20.59 -9.08 15.41
CA LYS A 19 20.90 -8.37 16.67
C LYS A 19 20.86 -6.84 16.57
N GLU A 20 20.97 -6.30 15.37
CA GLU A 20 21.00 -4.86 15.10
C GLU A 20 19.60 -4.24 15.05
N LEU A 21 18.57 -5.04 14.78
CA LEU A 21 17.18 -4.61 14.70
C LEU A 21 16.49 -4.85 16.04
N THR A 22 15.78 -3.84 16.52
CA THR A 22 14.95 -3.92 17.72
C THR A 22 13.60 -3.32 17.43
N GLU A 23 12.55 -4.14 17.53
CA GLU A 23 11.18 -3.66 17.53
C GLU A 23 10.90 -2.88 18.83
N LEU A 24 10.20 -1.75 18.71
CA LEU A 24 9.84 -0.90 19.83
C LEU A 24 8.35 -1.06 20.09
N GLU A 25 8.02 -1.88 21.09
CA GLU A 25 6.64 -2.07 21.53
C GLU A 25 6.09 -0.83 22.25
N GLY A 26 4.78 -0.61 22.13
CA GLY A 26 4.08 0.43 22.90
C GLY A 26 4.28 1.87 22.41
N ILE A 27 5.03 2.11 21.33
CA ILE A 27 5.19 3.45 20.76
C ILE A 27 3.85 3.96 20.21
N ARG A 28 3.39 5.11 20.72
CA ARG A 28 2.21 5.82 20.25
C ARG A 28 2.54 7.27 19.95
N PRO A 29 1.90 7.89 18.93
CA PRO A 29 1.99 9.32 18.72
C PRO A 29 1.36 10.12 19.85
N LEU A 30 1.64 11.43 19.90
CA LEU A 30 0.85 12.36 20.68
C LEU A 30 -0.52 12.55 20.04
N ASP A 31 -1.58 12.57 20.84
CA ASP A 31 -2.92 12.94 20.36
C ASP A 31 -2.98 14.43 20.00
N GLY A 32 -3.72 14.77 18.94
CA GLY A 32 -3.87 16.14 18.45
C GLY A 32 -4.40 17.13 19.49
N ASP A 33 -5.24 16.66 20.41
CA ASP A 33 -5.79 17.47 21.51
C ASP A 33 -4.79 17.69 22.66
N ALA A 34 -3.67 16.96 22.63
CA ALA A 34 -2.61 16.97 23.63
C ALA A 34 -1.31 17.61 23.12
N LEU A 35 -1.39 18.61 22.22
CA LEU A 35 -0.21 19.30 21.66
C LEU A 35 0.78 19.83 22.74
N HIS A 36 0.27 20.09 23.94
CA HIS A 36 1.02 20.56 25.11
C HIS A 36 1.29 19.46 26.17
N GLY A 37 0.81 18.24 25.96
CA GLY A 37 1.04 17.09 26.84
C GLY A 37 2.48 16.55 26.74
N PRO A 38 2.93 15.73 27.70
CA PRO A 38 4.26 15.10 27.62
C PRO A 38 4.35 14.14 26.43
N ILE A 39 5.53 14.07 25.80
CA ILE A 39 5.81 13.01 24.80
C ILE A 39 5.74 11.66 25.54
N PRO A 40 5.03 10.64 25.00
CA PRO A 40 4.98 9.31 25.60
C PRO A 40 6.37 8.78 25.91
N GLU A 41 6.53 8.15 27.07
CA GLU A 41 7.84 7.81 27.64
C GLU A 41 8.64 6.85 26.74
N GLU A 42 7.96 5.94 26.05
CA GLU A 42 8.56 5.01 25.08
C GLU A 42 9.15 5.77 23.89
N LEU A 43 8.40 6.72 23.34
CA LEU A 43 8.81 7.54 22.20
C LEU A 43 9.93 8.51 22.60
N LYS A 44 9.82 9.08 23.81
CA LYS A 44 10.87 9.89 24.43
C LYS A 44 12.15 9.10 24.62
N ASN A 45 12.08 7.87 25.12
CA ASN A 45 13.26 7.03 25.32
C ASN A 45 13.93 6.67 23.99
N ALA A 46 13.13 6.32 22.97
CA ALA A 46 13.64 6.03 21.63
C ALA A 46 14.34 7.25 20.99
N LEU A 47 13.68 8.42 21.02
CA LEU A 47 14.13 9.60 20.30
C LEU A 47 15.05 10.51 21.10
N PHE A 48 14.95 10.60 22.42
CA PHE A 48 15.70 11.57 23.25
C PHE A 48 16.49 10.94 24.41
N GLY A 49 16.24 9.66 24.74
CA GLY A 49 16.96 8.94 25.80
C GLY A 49 18.49 8.85 25.56
N GLN A 50 19.27 8.77 26.64
CA GLN A 50 20.73 8.62 26.58
C GLN A 50 21.13 7.13 26.62
N LEU A 51 22.23 6.77 25.93
CA LEU A 51 22.72 5.38 25.92
C LEU A 51 23.67 5.05 27.07
N THR A 52 24.30 6.06 27.66
CA THR A 52 25.24 5.91 28.77
C THR A 52 24.74 6.71 29.97
N GLN A 53 24.85 6.12 31.16
CA GLN A 53 24.34 6.72 32.40
C GLN A 53 25.28 7.80 33.01
N ASN A 54 26.51 7.97 32.51
CA ASN A 54 27.52 8.89 33.07
C ASN A 54 28.34 9.65 32.00
N GLN A 55 28.56 10.96 32.21
CA GLN A 55 29.60 11.88 31.70
C GLN A 55 30.15 11.70 30.26
N GLY A 56 29.39 11.11 29.34
CA GLY A 56 29.73 11.04 27.92
C GLY A 56 29.25 12.27 27.12
N PRO A 57 29.65 12.38 25.85
CA PRO A 57 29.05 13.35 24.93
C PRO A 57 27.53 13.14 24.87
N LYS A 58 26.75 14.23 24.84
CA LYS A 58 25.28 14.16 24.77
C LYS A 58 24.84 13.48 23.47
N LEU A 59 24.02 12.44 23.56
CA LEU A 59 23.41 11.84 22.37
C LEU A 59 22.29 12.73 21.85
N ARG A 60 22.45 13.21 20.62
CA ARG A 60 21.52 14.12 19.96
C ARG A 60 20.53 13.36 19.08
N THR A 61 19.51 14.06 18.64
CA THR A 61 18.40 13.53 17.85
C THR A 61 18.30 14.32 16.57
N TYR A 62 18.26 13.62 15.45
CA TYR A 62 18.18 14.23 14.14
C TYR A 62 17.02 13.67 13.36
N ALA A 63 16.47 14.47 12.46
CA ALA A 63 15.54 14.02 11.45
C ALA A 63 15.99 14.48 10.05
N VAL A 64 15.75 13.65 9.04
CA VAL A 64 15.78 14.08 7.64
C VAL A 64 14.33 14.21 7.19
N LEU A 65 13.91 15.44 6.88
CA LEU A 65 12.52 15.81 6.59
C LEU A 65 12.35 16.24 5.14
N ASP A 66 11.20 15.91 4.56
CA ASP A 66 10.85 16.13 3.18
C ASP A 66 10.03 17.42 3.01
N ALA A 67 10.59 18.42 2.34
CA ALA A 67 9.91 19.69 2.10
C ALA A 67 8.68 19.55 1.18
N THR A 68 8.59 18.46 0.39
CA THR A 68 7.38 18.18 -0.41
C THR A 68 6.18 17.73 0.44
N VAL A 69 6.43 17.30 1.69
CA VAL A 69 5.40 16.83 2.63
C VAL A 69 5.01 17.91 3.62
N ILE A 70 5.98 18.68 4.12
CA ILE A 70 5.75 19.81 5.03
C ILE A 70 5.86 21.11 4.22
N PHE A 71 4.70 21.71 3.93
CA PHE A 71 4.64 23.01 3.26
C PHE A 71 5.36 24.08 4.09
N GLY A 72 6.26 24.85 3.47
CA GLY A 72 7.04 25.90 4.13
C GLY A 72 8.05 25.37 5.15
N LEU A 73 8.58 24.16 4.94
CA LEU A 73 9.50 23.51 5.89
C LEU A 73 10.74 24.39 6.18
N ALA A 74 11.30 25.04 5.16
CA ALA A 74 12.49 25.89 5.33
C ALA A 74 12.23 27.06 6.29
N GLU A 75 11.10 27.75 6.12
CA GLU A 75 10.67 28.86 6.98
C GLU A 75 10.33 28.39 8.40
N ILE A 76 9.67 27.24 8.52
CA ILE A 76 9.37 26.63 9.82
C ILE A 76 10.67 26.29 10.55
N LEU A 77 11.66 25.70 9.87
CA LEU A 77 12.96 25.39 10.47
C LEU A 77 13.71 26.67 10.88
N HIS A 78 13.72 27.70 10.02
CA HIS A 78 14.34 28.97 10.34
C HIS A 78 13.71 29.64 11.57
N SER A 79 12.38 29.67 11.65
CA SER A 79 11.64 30.24 12.78
C SER A 79 11.73 29.39 14.05
N SER A 80 11.94 28.08 13.94
CA SER A 80 12.08 27.18 15.09
C SER A 80 13.36 27.39 15.91
N GLY A 81 14.38 28.03 15.33
CA GLY A 81 15.71 28.20 15.92
C GLY A 81 16.52 26.89 16.05
N LEU A 82 16.03 25.76 15.54
CA LEU A 82 16.76 24.50 15.54
C LEU A 82 17.91 24.53 14.53
N SER A 83 19.02 23.86 14.83
CA SER A 83 20.11 23.68 13.85
C SER A 83 19.60 22.84 12.69
N HIS A 84 19.74 23.34 11.45
CA HIS A 84 19.27 22.66 10.25
C HIS A 84 20.21 22.86 9.07
N GLN A 85 20.25 21.89 8.15
CA GLN A 85 21.00 21.96 6.91
C GLN A 85 20.23 21.29 5.77
N PHE A 86 20.23 21.93 4.60
CA PHE A 86 19.73 21.32 3.39
C PHE A 86 20.72 20.27 2.86
N LEU A 87 20.24 19.09 2.45
CA LEU A 87 21.11 17.98 2.03
C LEU A 87 21.43 17.98 0.52
N TYR A 88 20.95 18.94 -0.28
CA TYR A 88 21.53 19.20 -1.60
C TYR A 88 22.56 20.34 -1.52
N SER A 89 23.61 20.22 -2.33
CA SER A 89 24.74 21.16 -2.36
C SER A 89 24.79 21.90 -3.69
N GLY A 90 25.39 23.09 -3.71
CA GLY A 90 25.62 23.91 -4.91
C GLY A 90 24.51 24.93 -5.16
N ALA A 91 24.68 25.76 -6.21
CA ALA A 91 23.75 26.84 -6.54
C ALA A 91 22.31 26.35 -6.81
N ALA A 92 22.14 25.14 -7.34
CA ALA A 92 20.83 24.49 -7.51
C ALA A 92 20.16 24.09 -6.18
N GLY A 93 20.87 24.15 -5.05
CA GLY A 93 20.33 23.79 -3.73
C GLY A 93 19.36 24.83 -3.17
N GLU A 94 19.54 26.11 -3.45
CA GLU A 94 18.64 27.16 -2.96
C GLU A 94 17.27 27.10 -3.66
N GLU A 95 17.25 26.86 -4.98
CA GLU A 95 16.01 26.68 -5.76
C GLU A 95 15.23 25.42 -5.40
N LEU A 96 15.89 24.41 -4.79
CA LEU A 96 15.28 23.14 -4.41
C LEU A 96 14.91 23.05 -2.92
N SER A 97 15.12 24.12 -2.16
CA SER A 97 14.86 24.18 -0.72
C SER A 97 13.43 23.76 -0.34
N ASP A 98 12.45 24.06 -1.20
CA ASP A 98 11.03 23.71 -1.02
C ASP A 98 10.66 22.28 -1.43
N VAL A 99 11.56 21.55 -2.08
CA VAL A 99 11.26 20.22 -2.67
C VAL A 99 12.25 19.13 -2.28
N GLY A 100 13.22 19.47 -1.44
CA GLY A 100 14.31 18.57 -1.06
C GLY A 100 14.36 18.21 0.42
N PRO A 101 15.32 17.35 0.79
CA PRO A 101 15.53 16.89 2.15
C PRO A 101 16.26 17.91 3.04
N TRP A 102 15.69 18.18 4.21
CA TRP A 102 16.29 18.97 5.28
C TRP A 102 16.72 18.09 6.44
N LEU A 103 17.98 18.20 6.85
CA LEU A 103 18.47 17.66 8.11
C LEU A 103 18.20 18.68 9.23
N VAL A 104 17.65 18.24 10.35
CA VAL A 104 17.41 19.08 11.54
C VAL A 104 17.85 18.36 12.81
N GLU A 105 18.52 19.08 13.72
CA GLU A 105 18.76 18.65 15.11
C GLU A 105 17.51 18.96 15.94
N LEU A 106 16.84 17.93 16.44
CA LEU A 106 15.62 18.08 17.24
C LEU A 106 15.95 18.25 18.72
N SER A 107 15.13 19.07 19.40
CA SER A 107 15.11 19.20 20.85
C SER A 107 13.75 18.76 21.39
N GLU A 108 13.75 17.99 22.48
CA GLU A 108 12.53 17.47 23.14
C GLU A 108 11.54 18.60 23.50
N ASP A 109 12.08 19.76 23.89
CA ASP A 109 11.29 20.91 24.35
C ASP A 109 10.80 21.81 23.19
N ASN A 110 11.23 21.56 21.95
CA ASN A 110 10.85 22.38 20.81
C ASN A 110 9.46 21.96 20.27
N SER A 111 8.59 22.93 20.04
CA SER A 111 7.23 22.70 19.51
C SER A 111 7.24 22.02 18.15
N PHE A 112 8.21 22.29 17.28
CA PHE A 112 8.31 21.63 15.98
C PHE A 112 8.59 20.13 16.11
N ALA A 113 9.44 19.73 17.07
CA ALA A 113 9.66 18.31 17.34
C ALA A 113 8.38 17.61 17.79
N ARG A 114 7.56 18.28 18.62
CA ARG A 114 6.25 17.75 19.05
C ARG A 114 5.25 17.63 17.90
N ASN A 115 5.21 18.62 17.01
CA ASN A 115 4.38 18.61 15.80
C ASN A 115 4.67 17.39 14.90
N LEU A 116 5.94 17.02 14.76
CA LEU A 116 6.37 15.80 14.04
C LEU A 116 5.79 14.51 14.66
N LEU A 117 5.61 14.51 15.98
CA LEU A 117 5.18 13.35 16.75
C LEU A 117 3.67 13.31 17.02
N THR A 118 2.91 14.29 16.52
CA THR A 118 1.48 14.45 16.79
C THR A 118 0.61 13.89 15.66
N VAL A 119 -0.37 13.05 16.03
CA VAL A 119 -1.39 12.49 15.12
C VAL A 119 -2.59 13.42 14.96
N GLY A 120 -3.21 13.33 13.80
CA GLY A 120 -4.43 14.06 13.45
C GLY A 120 -4.28 14.85 12.14
N ASP A 121 -5.29 15.65 11.84
CA ASP A 121 -5.43 16.36 10.56
C ASP A 121 -5.20 17.87 10.68
N GLY A 122 -4.76 18.34 11.86
CA GLY A 122 -4.42 19.73 12.09
C GLY A 122 -3.24 20.20 11.21
N PRO A 123 -3.12 21.52 10.95
CA PRO A 123 -2.06 22.05 10.08
C PRO A 123 -0.64 21.61 10.48
N SER A 124 -0.41 21.47 11.79
CA SER A 124 0.88 21.09 12.39
C SER A 124 0.92 19.66 12.93
N HIS A 125 -0.04 18.79 12.56
CA HIS A 125 -0.03 17.38 12.94
C HIS A 125 0.62 16.58 11.81
N TYR A 126 1.89 16.19 12.00
CA TYR A 126 2.67 15.61 10.90
C TYR A 126 2.80 14.09 10.96
N TRP A 127 2.38 13.43 12.03
CA TRP A 127 2.58 11.98 12.18
C TRP A 127 1.97 11.18 11.01
N ASN A 128 0.72 11.47 10.64
CA ASN A 128 0.03 10.81 9.53
C ASN A 128 0.64 11.13 8.16
N LYS A 129 1.33 12.28 8.04
CA LYS A 129 2.00 12.69 6.80
C LYS A 129 3.35 12.01 6.61
N ARG A 130 3.94 11.47 7.69
CA ARG A 130 5.21 10.70 7.68
C ARG A 130 6.33 11.46 6.95
N PRO A 131 6.69 12.68 7.40
CA PRO A 131 7.50 13.61 6.63
C PRO A 131 8.98 13.25 6.51
N GLY A 132 9.45 12.15 7.08
CA GLY A 132 10.89 11.89 7.12
C GLY A 132 11.29 10.73 8.01
N ILE A 133 12.58 10.61 8.31
CA ILE A 133 13.12 9.57 9.22
C ILE A 133 13.95 10.18 10.34
N PHE A 134 14.10 9.44 11.44
CA PHE A 134 14.84 9.88 12.62
C PHE A 134 16.09 9.03 12.84
N PHE A 135 17.11 9.63 13.48
CA PHE A 135 18.32 8.92 13.90
C PHE A 135 19.01 9.65 15.06
N ARG A 136 19.97 8.95 15.68
CA ARG A 136 20.73 9.41 16.84
C ARG A 136 22.22 9.49 16.51
N SER A 137 22.89 10.54 16.99
CA SER A 137 24.34 10.74 16.79
C SER A 137 24.94 11.55 17.94
N TYR A 138 26.22 11.32 18.24
CA TYR A 138 27.01 12.17 19.13
C TYR A 138 27.66 13.36 18.40
N LEU A 139 27.70 13.34 17.07
CA LEU A 139 28.31 14.38 16.27
C LEU A 139 27.38 15.60 16.13
N PRO A 140 27.93 16.80 15.91
CA PRO A 140 27.14 17.96 15.50
C PRO A 140 26.60 17.78 14.07
N ILE A 141 25.76 18.71 13.63
CA ILE A 141 25.00 18.58 12.37
C ILE A 141 25.89 18.61 11.12
N GLU A 142 27.03 19.31 11.12
CA GLU A 142 27.87 19.50 9.91
C GLU A 142 28.50 18.20 9.39
N PRO A 143 29.19 17.38 10.22
CA PRO A 143 29.71 16.08 9.78
C PRO A 143 28.59 15.15 9.29
N ILE A 144 27.42 15.19 9.94
CA ILE A 144 26.26 14.37 9.58
C ILE A 144 25.70 14.78 8.22
N ALA A 145 25.51 16.08 7.98
CA ALA A 145 25.06 16.60 6.69
C ALA A 145 26.01 16.18 5.56
N LYS A 146 27.33 16.30 5.80
CA LYS A 146 28.36 15.86 4.86
C LYS A 146 28.26 14.36 4.60
N HIS A 147 28.07 13.53 5.63
CA HIS A 147 27.89 12.09 5.48
C HIS A 147 26.65 11.78 4.63
N LEU A 148 25.48 12.27 5.01
CA LEU A 148 24.20 11.99 4.36
C LEU A 148 24.12 12.48 2.90
N ARG A 149 24.81 13.57 2.55
CA ARG A 149 24.92 14.07 1.17
C ARG A 149 25.49 13.04 0.18
N HIS A 150 26.28 12.06 0.64
CA HIS A 150 26.80 11.00 -0.23
C HIS A 150 25.73 9.99 -0.65
N PHE A 151 24.60 9.92 0.07
CA PHE A 151 23.55 8.93 -0.15
C PHE A 151 22.37 9.48 -0.96
N THR A 152 22.34 10.77 -1.27
CA THR A 152 21.21 11.39 -2.00
C THR A 152 21.18 11.02 -3.48
N ARG A 153 22.27 10.48 -4.03
CA ARG A 153 22.40 10.03 -5.42
C ARG A 153 22.98 8.63 -5.47
N VAL A 154 22.35 7.76 -6.25
CA VAL A 154 22.77 6.38 -6.44
C VAL A 154 22.93 6.08 -7.92
N ARG A 155 23.88 5.19 -8.24
CA ARG A 155 24.16 4.77 -9.62
C ARG A 155 23.24 3.60 -9.99
N ILE A 156 22.37 3.79 -10.99
CA ILE A 156 21.40 2.77 -11.44
C ILE A 156 22.00 1.85 -12.52
N ASP A 157 23.04 2.24 -13.24
CA ASP A 157 23.83 1.36 -14.10
C ASP A 157 25.20 1.98 -14.34
N GLU A 158 25.92 1.68 -15.42
CA GLU A 158 27.24 2.29 -15.66
C GLU A 158 27.18 3.78 -15.97
N GLU A 159 26.06 4.26 -16.51
CA GLU A 159 25.94 5.59 -17.10
C GLU A 159 24.89 6.47 -16.40
N ARG A 160 23.91 5.86 -15.71
CA ARG A 160 22.77 6.58 -15.11
C ARG A 160 22.86 6.72 -13.60
N TRP A 161 22.52 7.92 -13.14
CA TRP A 161 22.34 8.26 -11.72
C TRP A 161 20.88 8.61 -11.46
N ALA A 162 20.36 8.22 -10.29
CA ALA A 162 19.09 8.72 -9.77
C ALA A 162 19.26 9.35 -8.40
N LEU A 163 18.30 10.20 -8.05
CA LEU A 163 18.08 10.63 -6.69
C LEU A 163 17.57 9.45 -5.86
N PHE A 164 18.19 9.23 -4.70
CA PHE A 164 17.73 8.23 -3.74
C PHE A 164 17.10 8.92 -2.55
N ARG A 165 15.77 8.88 -2.50
CA ARG A 165 14.95 9.50 -1.45
C ARG A 165 14.87 8.63 -0.21
N PHE A 166 16.03 8.30 0.35
CA PHE A 166 16.16 7.39 1.51
C PHE A 166 15.41 7.86 2.75
N TRP A 167 15.06 9.15 2.82
CA TRP A 167 14.32 9.76 3.92
C TRP A 167 12.81 9.55 3.84
N GLU A 168 12.28 9.03 2.73
CA GLU A 168 10.88 8.66 2.66
C GLU A 168 10.62 7.41 3.51
N PRO A 169 9.69 7.43 4.48
CA PRO A 169 9.52 6.30 5.40
C PRO A 169 9.23 4.97 4.74
N LYS A 170 8.50 4.94 3.60
CA LYS A 170 8.23 3.71 2.85
C LYS A 170 9.49 3.13 2.20
N ILE A 171 10.29 3.98 1.56
CA ILE A 171 11.58 3.59 0.97
C ILE A 171 12.54 3.15 2.07
N ALA A 172 12.60 3.94 3.15
CA ALA A 172 13.44 3.65 4.30
C ALA A 172 13.08 2.32 4.94
N ALA A 173 11.79 2.04 5.17
CA ALA A 173 11.33 0.81 5.80
C ALA A 173 11.84 -0.44 5.06
N VAL A 174 11.67 -0.46 3.74
CA VAL A 174 12.08 -1.60 2.91
C VAL A 174 13.60 -1.69 2.81
N TYR A 175 14.28 -0.56 2.59
CA TYR A 175 15.71 -0.55 2.39
C TYR A 175 16.48 -0.83 3.69
N PHE A 176 16.27 -0.02 4.72
CA PHE A 176 16.92 -0.19 6.01
C PHE A 176 16.51 -1.51 6.68
N GLY A 177 15.27 -1.98 6.50
CA GLY A 177 14.83 -3.29 6.98
C GLY A 177 15.62 -4.46 6.39
N SER A 178 16.25 -4.28 5.21
CA SER A 178 17.11 -5.30 4.58
C SER A 178 18.58 -5.25 5.03
N LEU A 179 19.01 -4.16 5.67
CA LEU A 179 20.40 -3.92 6.02
C LEU A 179 20.98 -4.85 7.10
N PRO A 180 20.24 -5.36 8.10
CA PRO A 180 20.83 -6.22 9.12
C PRO A 180 21.40 -7.55 8.60
N GLY A 181 20.97 -8.01 7.42
CA GLY A 181 21.59 -9.15 6.73
C GLY A 181 22.80 -8.79 5.86
N ARG A 182 23.15 -7.49 5.79
CA ARG A 182 24.14 -6.89 4.88
C ARG A 182 25.05 -5.95 5.67
N HIS A 183 25.73 -6.51 6.68
CA HIS A 183 26.51 -5.75 7.66
C HIS A 183 27.48 -4.72 7.07
N GLU A 184 28.19 -5.04 5.98
CA GLU A 184 29.09 -4.08 5.32
C GLU A 184 28.36 -2.88 4.73
N LEU A 185 27.20 -3.12 4.10
CA LEU A 185 26.38 -2.05 3.55
C LEU A 185 25.79 -1.20 4.67
N PHE A 186 25.31 -1.84 5.74
CA PHE A 186 24.79 -1.11 6.89
C PHE A 186 25.86 -0.26 7.58
N ALA A 187 27.09 -0.79 7.70
CA ALA A 187 28.23 -0.05 8.23
C ALA A 187 28.49 1.24 7.45
N ARG A 188 28.34 1.25 6.12
CA ARG A 188 28.49 2.48 5.30
C ARG A 188 27.51 3.58 5.69
N TRP A 189 26.29 3.22 6.12
CA TRP A 189 25.33 4.21 6.62
C TRP A 189 25.71 4.77 7.99
N CYS A 190 26.45 4.02 8.79
CA CYS A 190 26.73 4.38 10.18
C CYS A 190 28.13 4.97 10.40
N TYR A 191 29.07 4.75 9.47
CA TYR A 191 30.47 5.11 9.61
C TYR A 191 30.97 5.93 8.42
N ASP A 192 31.83 6.91 8.70
CA ASP A 192 32.71 7.49 7.69
C ASP A 192 34.10 6.80 7.75
N SER A 193 35.10 7.34 7.05
CA SER A 193 36.44 6.76 7.04
C SER A 193 37.19 6.84 8.37
N ASN A 194 36.70 7.62 9.33
CA ASN A 194 37.41 8.02 10.54
C ASN A 194 36.68 7.61 11.83
N GLN A 195 35.34 7.61 11.82
CA GLN A 195 34.53 7.45 13.02
C GLN A 195 33.11 6.96 12.72
N ARG A 196 32.39 6.59 13.79
CA ARG A 196 30.95 6.38 13.74
C ARG A 196 30.24 7.73 13.64
N VAL A 197 29.40 7.88 12.63
CA VAL A 197 28.59 9.09 12.38
C VAL A 197 27.18 8.94 12.91
N ILE A 198 26.58 7.74 12.80
CA ILE A 198 25.21 7.47 13.24
C ILE A 198 25.25 6.30 14.21
N GLU A 199 24.68 6.50 15.40
CA GLU A 199 24.57 5.46 16.43
C GLU A 199 23.37 4.55 16.14
N ARG A 200 22.22 5.16 15.84
CA ARG A 200 20.95 4.46 15.71
C ARG A 200 20.05 5.13 14.68
N TRP A 201 19.42 4.35 13.82
CA TRP A 201 18.26 4.79 13.04
C TRP A 201 16.97 4.45 13.79
N VAL A 202 15.97 5.33 13.76
CA VAL A 202 14.71 5.17 14.49
C VAL A 202 13.54 5.38 13.52
N MET A 203 12.78 4.33 13.24
CA MET A 203 11.74 4.28 12.23
C MET A 203 10.35 4.37 12.87
N VAL A 204 9.99 5.56 13.36
CA VAL A 204 8.74 5.79 14.11
C VAL A 204 7.47 5.86 13.25
N TYR A 205 7.61 6.08 11.93
CA TYR A 205 6.46 6.10 11.00
C TYR A 205 6.19 4.75 10.31
N CYS A 206 6.89 3.71 10.76
CA CYS A 206 6.71 2.33 10.29
C CYS A 206 5.77 1.58 11.24
N ASP A 207 5.14 0.53 10.73
CA ASP A 207 4.36 -0.42 11.53
C ASP A 207 4.90 -1.84 11.25
N PRO A 208 5.58 -2.49 12.21
CA PRO A 208 5.87 -1.99 13.55
C PRO A 208 6.90 -0.84 13.57
N VAL A 209 6.99 -0.13 14.69
CA VAL A 209 8.09 0.83 14.95
C VAL A 209 9.34 0.04 15.33
N TRP A 210 10.47 0.39 14.74
CA TRP A 210 11.73 -0.29 15.02
C TRP A 210 12.92 0.65 14.96
N MET A 211 14.04 0.17 15.49
CA MET A 211 15.32 0.84 15.44
C MET A 211 16.42 -0.09 14.94
N LEU A 212 17.44 0.52 14.32
CA LEU A 212 18.67 -0.17 13.94
C LEU A 212 19.84 0.42 14.70
N THR A 213 20.55 -0.40 15.46
CA THR A 213 21.80 0.01 16.12
C THR A 213 22.98 -0.25 15.21
N ALA A 214 23.83 0.77 15.05
CA ALA A 214 25.03 0.68 14.23
C ALA A 214 25.87 -0.56 14.61
N PRO A 215 26.36 -1.33 13.62
CA PRO A 215 27.15 -2.53 13.87
C PRO A 215 28.45 -2.17 14.58
N SER A 216 28.99 -3.08 15.39
CA SER A 216 30.35 -2.94 15.93
C SER A 216 31.36 -3.32 14.85
N THR A 217 32.09 -2.35 14.28
CA THR A 217 33.08 -2.62 13.23
C THR A 217 34.52 -2.39 13.69
N THR A 218 35.45 -3.25 13.28
CA THR A 218 36.90 -3.17 13.54
C THR A 218 37.75 -2.72 12.32
N GLY A 219 37.15 -2.37 11.18
CA GLY A 219 37.87 -2.14 9.91
C GLY A 219 37.70 -0.75 9.28
N GLN A 220 38.62 -0.41 8.35
CA GLN A 220 38.56 0.78 7.50
C GLN A 220 37.52 0.61 6.37
N HIS A 221 36.61 1.56 6.22
CA HIS A 221 35.58 1.53 5.18
C HIS A 221 36.03 2.31 3.94
N GLY A 222 36.21 1.60 2.82
CA GLY A 222 36.64 2.17 1.55
C GLY A 222 35.61 3.18 0.98
N LYS A 223 36.11 4.31 0.47
CA LYS A 223 35.36 5.49 0.01
C LYS A 223 34.38 5.31 -1.17
N VAL A 224 34.20 4.10 -1.70
CA VAL A 224 33.34 3.91 -2.89
C VAL A 224 31.99 3.35 -2.48
N ILE A 225 31.06 4.27 -2.30
CA ILE A 225 29.70 4.02 -1.85
C ILE A 225 28.83 3.60 -3.06
N LYS A 226 28.90 2.32 -3.46
CA LYS A 226 27.82 1.67 -4.23
C LYS A 226 26.79 1.18 -3.21
N ILE A 227 25.70 1.92 -3.05
CA ILE A 227 24.66 1.69 -2.01
C ILE A 227 23.58 0.73 -2.48
N VAL A 228 23.39 0.66 -3.80
CA VAL A 228 22.27 -0.01 -4.45
C VAL A 228 22.80 -1.14 -5.31
N GLU A 229 22.55 -2.36 -4.86
CA GLU A 229 22.78 -3.58 -5.64
C GLU A 229 21.55 -3.90 -6.50
N GLU A 230 21.65 -4.87 -7.40
CA GLU A 230 20.54 -5.25 -8.28
C GLU A 230 19.29 -5.68 -7.49
N GLU A 231 19.49 -6.32 -6.34
CA GLU A 231 18.42 -6.72 -5.42
C GLU A 231 17.69 -5.51 -4.82
N ASP A 232 18.40 -4.42 -4.54
CA ASP A 232 17.81 -3.18 -4.06
C ASP A 232 16.97 -2.50 -5.15
N ARG A 233 17.37 -2.58 -6.43
CA ARG A 233 16.59 -2.03 -7.55
C ARG A 233 15.23 -2.68 -7.69
N ARG A 234 15.15 -4.01 -7.51
CA ARG A 234 13.86 -4.73 -7.51
C ARG A 234 12.97 -4.23 -6.36
N ARG A 235 13.52 -4.16 -5.14
CA ARG A 235 12.79 -3.65 -3.97
C ARG A 235 12.33 -2.19 -4.14
N PHE A 236 13.17 -1.32 -4.70
CA PHE A 236 12.79 0.07 -4.99
C PHE A 236 11.76 0.18 -6.10
N SER A 237 11.86 -0.66 -7.13
CA SER A 237 10.82 -0.79 -8.15
C SER A 237 9.49 -1.19 -7.51
N ASP A 238 9.51 -2.13 -6.55
CA ASP A 238 8.31 -2.56 -5.84
C ASP A 238 7.73 -1.44 -4.95
N VAL A 239 8.57 -0.66 -4.27
CA VAL A 239 8.11 0.49 -3.46
C VAL A 239 7.57 1.62 -4.33
N ALA A 240 8.28 1.98 -5.40
CA ALA A 240 7.83 2.98 -6.38
C ALA A 240 6.52 2.53 -7.05
N TRP A 241 6.40 1.23 -7.33
CA TRP A 241 5.17 0.62 -7.81
C TRP A 241 4.03 0.75 -6.80
N LEU A 242 4.26 0.42 -5.53
CA LEU A 242 3.26 0.57 -4.46
C LEU A 242 2.87 2.03 -4.20
N GLN A 243 3.80 2.97 -4.33
CA GLN A 243 3.50 4.41 -4.25
C GLN A 243 2.62 4.84 -5.43
N GLY A 244 2.99 4.45 -6.66
CA GLY A 244 2.19 4.70 -7.85
C GLY A 244 0.78 4.11 -7.75
N VAL A 245 0.66 2.86 -7.28
CA VAL A 245 -0.61 2.18 -7.00
C VAL A 245 -1.45 2.97 -5.99
N ASN A 246 -0.87 3.43 -4.89
CA ASN A 246 -1.60 4.21 -3.87
C ASN A 246 -2.07 5.56 -4.42
N GLU A 247 -1.24 6.25 -5.19
CA GLU A 247 -1.64 7.50 -5.83
C GLU A 247 -2.76 7.32 -6.86
N ILE A 248 -2.70 6.21 -7.62
CA ILE A 248 -3.76 5.84 -8.56
C ILE A 248 -5.04 5.57 -7.79
N ALA A 249 -4.99 4.74 -6.75
CA ALA A 249 -6.13 4.40 -5.91
C ALA A 249 -6.80 5.63 -5.29
N LYS A 250 -6.02 6.61 -4.82
CA LYS A 250 -6.55 7.90 -4.32
C LYS A 250 -7.25 8.74 -5.38
N SER A 251 -6.89 8.56 -6.66
CA SER A 251 -7.48 9.28 -7.79
C SER A 251 -8.66 8.55 -8.45
N VAL A 252 -8.94 7.31 -8.05
CA VAL A 252 -10.05 6.53 -8.60
C VAL A 252 -11.36 6.95 -7.94
N SER A 253 -12.30 7.46 -8.74
CA SER A 253 -13.66 7.71 -8.28
C SER A 253 -14.39 6.39 -7.99
N GLN A 254 -14.86 6.20 -6.77
CA GLN A 254 -15.61 4.99 -6.42
C GLN A 254 -16.97 4.96 -7.16
N PRO A 255 -17.39 3.80 -7.72
CA PRO A 255 -18.73 3.63 -8.25
C PRO A 255 -19.80 3.82 -7.16
N GLN A 256 -20.97 4.39 -7.52
CA GLN A 256 -22.07 4.67 -6.59
C GLN A 256 -22.58 3.47 -5.80
N TRP A 257 -22.38 2.25 -6.30
CA TRP A 257 -22.82 0.98 -5.70
C TRP A 257 -21.65 0.14 -5.14
N SER A 258 -20.42 0.67 -5.14
CA SER A 258 -19.26 -0.02 -4.58
C SER A 258 -19.05 0.42 -3.14
N ASN A 259 -19.33 -0.46 -2.17
CA ASN A 259 -18.97 -0.26 -0.75
C ASN A 259 -17.46 -0.52 -0.47
N ALA A 260 -16.62 -0.49 -1.50
CA ALA A 260 -15.19 -0.75 -1.37
C ALA A 260 -14.54 0.33 -0.50
N SER A 261 -13.87 -0.08 0.58
CA SER A 261 -13.07 0.83 1.37
C SER A 261 -11.87 1.34 0.55
N GLN A 262 -11.21 2.41 1.00
CA GLN A 262 -9.98 2.88 0.37
C GLN A 262 -8.91 1.77 0.29
N ILE A 263 -8.84 0.91 1.30
CA ILE A 263 -7.95 -0.26 1.35
C ILE A 263 -8.31 -1.27 0.24
N ASP A 264 -9.60 -1.50 -0.01
CA ASP A 264 -10.05 -2.41 -1.07
C ASP A 264 -9.73 -1.86 -2.45
N VAL A 265 -9.83 -0.54 -2.64
CA VAL A 265 -9.42 0.14 -3.88
C VAL A 265 -7.91 0.04 -4.09
N GLU A 266 -7.09 0.22 -3.05
CA GLU A 266 -5.64 0.04 -3.12
C GLU A 266 -5.26 -1.40 -3.50
N ARG A 267 -5.88 -2.39 -2.86
CA ARG A 267 -5.67 -3.81 -3.16
C ARG A 267 -6.12 -4.18 -4.59
N THR A 268 -7.30 -3.70 -5.00
CA THR A 268 -7.80 -3.87 -6.37
C THR A 268 -6.84 -3.26 -7.37
N THR A 269 -6.34 -2.05 -7.08
CA THR A 269 -5.38 -1.35 -7.93
C THR A 269 -4.09 -2.16 -8.06
N ALA A 270 -3.55 -2.71 -6.97
CA ALA A 270 -2.36 -3.55 -7.02
C ALA A 270 -2.55 -4.80 -7.89
N ILE A 271 -3.69 -5.49 -7.77
CA ILE A 271 -4.02 -6.67 -8.58
C ILE A 271 -4.10 -6.29 -10.07
N VAL A 272 -4.85 -5.21 -10.38
CA VAL A 272 -5.02 -4.73 -11.75
C VAL A 272 -3.70 -4.30 -12.36
N ALA A 273 -2.88 -3.58 -11.61
CA ALA A 273 -1.58 -3.12 -12.04
C ALA A 273 -0.68 -4.31 -12.43
N ASN A 274 -0.70 -5.37 -11.62
CA ASN A 274 0.15 -6.54 -11.83
C ASN A 274 -0.16 -7.25 -13.16
N TRP A 275 -1.44 -7.52 -13.45
CA TRP A 275 -1.77 -8.18 -14.73
C TRP A 275 -1.74 -7.20 -15.90
N ALA A 276 -2.11 -5.93 -15.71
CA ALA A 276 -2.10 -4.90 -16.76
C ALA A 276 -0.69 -4.63 -17.30
N ALA A 277 0.35 -4.82 -16.48
CA ALA A 277 1.75 -4.74 -16.90
C ALA A 277 2.06 -5.74 -18.04
N GLY A 278 1.47 -6.94 -18.03
CA GLY A 278 1.59 -7.93 -19.10
C GLY A 278 0.99 -7.45 -20.44
N TYR A 279 0.08 -6.48 -20.40
CA TYR A 279 -0.53 -5.83 -21.56
C TYR A 279 0.15 -4.48 -21.92
N GLY A 280 1.32 -4.20 -21.32
CA GLY A 280 2.08 -2.97 -21.57
C GLY A 280 1.41 -1.72 -21.00
N ILE A 281 0.62 -1.86 -19.92
CA ILE A 281 -0.14 -0.77 -19.31
C ILE A 281 0.43 -0.49 -17.92
N SER A 282 1.08 0.66 -17.77
CA SER A 282 1.69 1.11 -16.50
C SER A 282 1.36 2.57 -16.15
N GLY A 283 0.75 3.31 -17.07
CA GLY A 283 0.43 4.73 -16.87
C GLY A 283 -0.75 4.94 -15.92
N LYS A 284 -0.62 5.93 -15.00
CA LYS A 284 -1.63 6.28 -13.97
C LYS A 284 -3.05 6.41 -14.52
N ARG A 285 -3.22 7.14 -15.63
CA ARG A 285 -4.54 7.36 -16.26
C ARG A 285 -5.15 6.07 -16.78
N ASP A 286 -4.38 5.31 -17.55
CA ASP A 286 -4.84 4.10 -18.23
C ASP A 286 -5.13 2.98 -17.22
N LEU A 287 -4.29 2.87 -16.17
CA LEU A 287 -4.55 1.97 -15.06
C LEU A 287 -5.80 2.39 -14.28
N GLY A 288 -6.00 3.67 -14.02
CA GLY A 288 -7.21 4.18 -13.37
C GLY A 288 -8.49 3.80 -14.12
N ARG A 289 -8.47 3.74 -15.47
CA ARG A 289 -9.61 3.24 -16.26
C ARG A 289 -9.89 1.76 -15.98
N LEU A 290 -8.84 0.93 -15.99
CA LEU A 290 -8.97 -0.51 -15.73
C LEU A 290 -9.43 -0.80 -14.31
N VAL A 291 -8.95 -0.05 -13.32
CA VAL A 291 -9.40 -0.17 -11.92
C VAL A 291 -10.88 0.17 -11.79
N ASN A 292 -11.34 1.23 -12.44
CA ASN A 292 -12.77 1.59 -12.45
C ASN A 292 -13.65 0.48 -13.05
N VAL A 293 -13.18 -0.19 -14.11
CA VAL A 293 -13.86 -1.35 -14.68
C VAL A 293 -13.84 -2.51 -13.70
N ALA A 294 -12.67 -2.84 -13.15
CA ALA A 294 -12.47 -3.91 -12.16
C ALA A 294 -13.36 -3.79 -10.92
N LEU A 295 -13.54 -2.58 -10.38
CA LEU A 295 -14.44 -2.36 -9.23
C LEU A 295 -15.91 -2.70 -9.55
N ARG A 296 -16.27 -2.73 -10.83
CA ARG A 296 -17.63 -3.02 -11.30
C ARG A 296 -17.80 -4.50 -11.64
N ILE A 297 -16.93 -5.04 -12.49
CA ILE A 297 -17.11 -6.41 -13.02
C ILE A 297 -16.20 -7.47 -12.37
N GLY A 298 -15.33 -7.05 -11.44
CA GLY A 298 -14.43 -7.91 -10.67
C GLY A 298 -12.95 -7.62 -10.96
N CYS A 299 -12.08 -7.72 -9.95
CA CYS A 299 -10.66 -7.34 -10.04
C CYS A 299 -9.82 -8.24 -10.96
N ARG A 300 -10.36 -9.41 -11.32
CA ARG A 300 -9.75 -10.40 -12.22
C ARG A 300 -10.59 -10.66 -13.47
N PHE A 301 -11.21 -9.61 -14.00
CA PHE A 301 -11.93 -9.71 -15.27
C PHE A 301 -11.00 -10.03 -16.46
N ASP A 302 -9.67 -9.92 -16.29
CA ASP A 302 -8.64 -10.43 -17.21
C ASP A 302 -8.74 -11.94 -17.45
N MET A 303 -9.23 -12.67 -16.45
CA MET A 303 -9.38 -14.12 -16.48
C MET A 303 -10.81 -14.58 -16.68
N ASP A 304 -11.79 -13.67 -16.69
CA ASP A 304 -13.21 -14.01 -16.76
C ASP A 304 -13.58 -14.31 -18.22
N PRO A 305 -13.96 -15.57 -18.58
CA PRO A 305 -14.19 -15.95 -19.97
C PRO A 305 -15.26 -15.11 -20.68
N ARG A 306 -16.18 -14.51 -19.92
CA ARG A 306 -17.21 -13.58 -20.43
C ARG A 306 -16.63 -12.38 -21.16
N PHE A 307 -15.44 -11.94 -20.76
CA PHE A 307 -14.79 -10.73 -21.29
C PHE A 307 -13.56 -11.06 -22.15
N SER A 308 -13.37 -12.32 -22.55
CA SER A 308 -12.23 -12.79 -23.35
C SER A 308 -11.97 -11.95 -24.61
N VAL A 309 -13.03 -11.56 -25.32
CA VAL A 309 -12.96 -10.69 -26.51
C VAL A 309 -12.40 -9.30 -26.17
N TRP A 310 -12.77 -8.75 -25.02
CA TRP A 310 -12.28 -7.44 -24.56
C TRP A 310 -10.82 -7.52 -24.18
N ILE A 311 -10.42 -8.61 -23.51
CA ILE A 311 -9.04 -8.86 -23.12
C ILE A 311 -8.15 -9.13 -24.34
N ALA A 312 -8.65 -9.83 -25.37
CA ALA A 312 -7.95 -9.99 -26.64
C ALA A 312 -7.69 -8.64 -27.32
N ALA A 313 -8.68 -7.73 -27.33
CA ALA A 313 -8.51 -6.38 -27.84
C ALA A 313 -7.52 -5.55 -27.01
N LEU A 314 -7.54 -5.71 -25.68
CA LEU A 314 -6.54 -5.14 -24.78
C LEU A 314 -5.14 -5.70 -25.06
N GLY A 315 -5.01 -6.93 -25.55
CA GLY A 315 -3.73 -7.55 -25.94
C GLY A 315 -3.11 -7.03 -27.24
N ASN A 316 -3.82 -6.22 -28.03
CA ASN A 316 -3.29 -5.74 -29.31
C ASN A 316 -2.25 -4.63 -29.15
N MET A 317 -1.00 -5.01 -28.91
CA MET A 317 0.13 -4.08 -28.68
C MET A 317 0.41 -3.11 -29.84
N ASN A 318 -0.13 -3.35 -31.03
CA ASN A 318 -0.03 -2.42 -32.16
C ASN A 318 -0.88 -1.15 -31.96
N VAL A 319 -1.79 -1.16 -30.99
CA VAL A 319 -2.64 -0.02 -30.62
C VAL A 319 -2.11 0.59 -29.31
N PRO A 320 -1.95 1.92 -29.23
CA PRO A 320 -1.53 2.60 -28.00
C PRO A 320 -2.39 2.25 -26.77
N ALA A 321 -1.74 2.12 -25.60
CA ALA A 321 -2.38 1.71 -24.34
C ALA A 321 -3.57 2.59 -23.95
N ASN A 322 -3.49 3.91 -24.18
CA ASN A 322 -4.56 4.84 -23.90
C ASN A 322 -5.82 4.59 -24.74
N ILE A 323 -5.65 4.22 -26.02
CA ILE A 323 -6.78 3.90 -26.91
C ILE A 323 -7.41 2.57 -26.50
N ARG A 324 -6.58 1.55 -26.23
CA ARG A 324 -7.05 0.23 -25.80
C ARG A 324 -7.85 0.29 -24.49
N THR A 325 -7.32 0.98 -23.48
CA THR A 325 -7.98 1.10 -22.17
C THR A 325 -9.24 1.97 -22.22
N LEU A 326 -9.27 3.01 -23.06
CA LEU A 326 -10.46 3.81 -23.28
C LEU A 326 -11.57 2.99 -23.96
N ALA A 327 -11.25 2.29 -25.06
CA ALA A 327 -12.22 1.46 -25.76
C ALA A 327 -12.80 0.34 -24.88
N LEU A 328 -11.97 -0.25 -24.01
CA LEU A 328 -12.43 -1.23 -23.02
C LEU A 328 -13.36 -0.60 -21.99
N GLN A 329 -13.01 0.58 -21.47
CA GLN A 329 -13.86 1.31 -20.53
C GLN A 329 -15.22 1.66 -21.14
N GLU A 330 -15.25 2.10 -22.40
CA GLU A 330 -16.48 2.40 -23.14
C GLU A 330 -17.35 1.16 -23.31
N LYS A 331 -16.76 0.04 -23.78
CA LYS A 331 -17.46 -1.25 -23.88
C LYS A 331 -18.03 -1.73 -22.54
N ALA A 332 -17.25 -1.60 -21.47
CA ALA A 332 -17.69 -1.96 -20.13
C ALA A 332 -18.84 -1.05 -19.66
N ALA A 333 -18.80 0.25 -19.98
CA ALA A 333 -19.87 1.18 -19.66
C ALA A 333 -21.16 0.85 -20.42
N GLU A 334 -21.07 0.56 -21.72
CA GLU A 334 -22.21 0.11 -22.54
C GLU A 334 -22.82 -1.17 -21.97
N TYR A 335 -22.01 -2.20 -21.72
CA TYR A 335 -22.48 -3.45 -21.13
C TYR A 335 -23.17 -3.25 -19.77
N LEU A 336 -22.59 -2.41 -18.90
CA LEU A 336 -23.18 -2.12 -17.59
C LEU A 336 -24.45 -1.27 -17.66
N HIS A 337 -24.58 -0.39 -18.65
CA HIS A 337 -25.79 0.41 -18.88
C HIS A 337 -26.95 -0.44 -19.40
N ASP A 338 -26.63 -1.36 -20.30
CA ASP A 338 -27.59 -2.23 -20.97
C ASP A 338 -28.05 -3.43 -20.12
N THR A 339 -27.26 -3.78 -19.11
CA THR A 339 -27.62 -4.85 -18.17
C THR A 339 -28.57 -4.35 -17.10
N SER A 340 -29.40 -5.26 -16.57
CA SER A 340 -30.27 -4.93 -15.45
C SER A 340 -29.44 -4.40 -14.27
N PRO A 341 -29.95 -3.42 -13.50
CA PRO A 341 -29.28 -2.91 -12.31
C PRO A 341 -28.85 -4.04 -11.37
N PHE A 342 -27.78 -3.82 -10.63
CA PHE A 342 -27.21 -4.83 -9.72
C PHE A 342 -28.27 -5.44 -8.78
N ALA A 343 -29.15 -4.60 -8.21
CA ALA A 343 -30.24 -5.06 -7.33
C ALA A 343 -31.26 -6.00 -8.03
N GLU A 344 -31.52 -5.82 -9.32
CA GLU A 344 -32.40 -6.70 -10.10
C GLU A 344 -31.70 -8.02 -10.46
N ARG A 345 -30.41 -7.97 -10.79
CA ARG A 345 -29.60 -9.19 -10.98
C ARG A 345 -29.46 -9.99 -9.69
N LEU A 346 -29.35 -9.31 -8.55
CA LEU A 346 -29.37 -9.97 -7.24
C LEU A 346 -30.70 -10.70 -6.97
N LYS A 347 -31.84 -10.10 -7.37
CA LYS A 347 -33.14 -10.79 -7.32
C LYS A 347 -33.18 -12.02 -8.24
N MET A 348 -32.47 -11.99 -9.36
CA MET A 348 -32.33 -13.17 -10.24
C MET A 348 -31.57 -14.30 -9.52
N VAL A 349 -30.47 -14.00 -8.83
CA VAL A 349 -29.76 -14.98 -7.99
C VAL A 349 -30.66 -15.53 -6.87
N GLU A 350 -31.43 -14.66 -6.18
CA GLU A 350 -32.39 -15.10 -5.16
C GLU A 350 -33.43 -16.09 -5.71
N ARG A 351 -33.85 -15.93 -6.99
CA ARG A 351 -34.77 -16.85 -7.67
C ARG A 351 -34.12 -18.20 -7.95
N VAL A 352 -32.84 -18.23 -8.35
CA VAL A 352 -32.08 -19.48 -8.53
C VAL A 352 -32.02 -20.25 -7.21
N ILE A 353 -31.73 -19.56 -6.10
CA ILE A 353 -31.67 -20.20 -4.77
C ILE A 353 -33.05 -20.69 -4.32
N ALA A 354 -34.09 -19.89 -4.49
CA ALA A 354 -35.48 -20.28 -4.14
C ALA A 354 -35.89 -21.57 -4.85
N HIS A 355 -35.53 -21.69 -6.13
CA HIS A 355 -35.82 -22.88 -6.92
C HIS A 355 -35.16 -24.15 -6.35
N HIS A 356 -33.89 -24.07 -5.96
CA HIS A 356 -33.18 -25.20 -5.35
C HIS A 356 -33.78 -25.60 -3.99
N ILE A 357 -34.25 -24.63 -3.20
CA ILE A 357 -34.95 -24.90 -1.93
C ILE A 357 -36.30 -25.60 -2.18
N GLU A 358 -37.09 -25.13 -3.13
CA GLU A 358 -38.47 -25.60 -3.33
C GLU A 358 -38.56 -26.94 -4.06
N ARG A 359 -37.59 -27.27 -4.90
CA ARG A 359 -37.67 -28.42 -5.82
C ARG A 359 -36.70 -29.56 -5.54
N ASP A 360 -35.86 -29.44 -4.52
CA ASP A 360 -34.91 -30.47 -4.05
C ASP A 360 -34.26 -31.26 -5.22
N SER A 361 -33.81 -30.52 -6.25
CA SER A 361 -33.24 -31.13 -7.45
C SER A 361 -32.26 -30.21 -8.17
N ASP A 362 -31.19 -30.81 -8.70
CA ASP A 362 -30.11 -30.24 -9.51
C ASP A 362 -30.54 -29.68 -10.88
N LYS A 363 -31.80 -29.28 -11.05
CA LYS A 363 -32.40 -28.97 -12.36
C LYS A 363 -32.14 -27.55 -12.87
N PHE A 364 -31.54 -26.66 -12.08
CA PHE A 364 -31.09 -25.37 -12.62
C PHE A 364 -29.63 -25.51 -13.09
N ALA A 365 -29.47 -25.89 -14.36
CA ALA A 365 -28.15 -26.03 -14.95
C ALA A 365 -27.35 -24.72 -14.78
N PRO A 366 -26.04 -24.78 -14.48
CA PRO A 366 -25.20 -23.60 -14.28
C PRO A 366 -25.33 -22.54 -15.37
N LEU A 367 -25.44 -22.99 -16.61
CA LEU A 367 -25.62 -22.14 -17.77
C LEU A 367 -26.92 -21.33 -17.73
N ASP A 368 -28.04 -21.95 -17.36
CA ASP A 368 -29.32 -21.26 -17.25
C ASP A 368 -29.31 -20.28 -16.07
N ALA A 369 -28.58 -20.62 -15.00
CA ALA A 369 -28.34 -19.75 -13.85
C ALA A 369 -27.63 -18.47 -14.25
N CYS A 370 -26.52 -18.59 -14.98
CA CYS A 370 -25.77 -17.45 -15.49
C CYS A 370 -26.61 -16.60 -16.44
N ARG A 371 -27.31 -17.22 -17.40
CA ARG A 371 -28.16 -16.50 -18.38
C ARG A 371 -29.30 -15.71 -17.73
N LEU A 372 -29.85 -16.24 -16.64
CA LEU A 372 -30.89 -15.55 -15.89
C LEU A 372 -30.34 -14.27 -15.25
N VAL A 373 -29.09 -14.28 -14.79
CA VAL A 373 -28.42 -13.15 -14.13
C VAL A 373 -27.86 -12.16 -15.16
N ASP A 374 -27.26 -12.66 -16.23
CA ASP A 374 -26.69 -11.90 -17.34
C ASP A 374 -27.16 -12.50 -18.67
N HIS A 375 -28.05 -11.79 -19.35
CA HIS A 375 -28.63 -12.23 -20.62
C HIS A 375 -27.94 -11.62 -21.84
N LYS A 376 -26.94 -10.75 -21.65
CA LYS A 376 -26.37 -9.93 -22.74
C LYS A 376 -25.27 -10.65 -23.52
N LEU A 377 -24.54 -11.55 -22.87
CA LEU A 377 -23.43 -12.27 -23.48
C LEU A 377 -23.89 -13.57 -24.17
N SER A 378 -23.05 -14.05 -25.09
CA SER A 378 -23.35 -15.23 -25.91
C SER A 378 -23.50 -16.51 -25.07
N HIS A 379 -24.09 -17.53 -25.68
CA HIS A 379 -24.14 -18.87 -25.09
C HIS A 379 -22.73 -19.40 -24.79
N ASP A 380 -21.81 -19.29 -25.74
CA ASP A 380 -20.46 -19.82 -25.63
C ASP A 380 -19.68 -19.14 -24.48
N ALA A 381 -19.82 -17.82 -24.34
CA ALA A 381 -19.20 -17.07 -23.26
C ALA A 381 -19.68 -17.55 -21.87
N HIS A 382 -20.99 -17.79 -21.72
CA HIS A 382 -21.53 -18.32 -20.47
C HIS A 382 -21.17 -19.79 -20.25
N PHE A 383 -21.08 -20.60 -21.31
CA PHE A 383 -20.68 -21.99 -21.22
C PHE A 383 -19.22 -22.12 -20.74
N GLU A 384 -18.30 -21.38 -21.36
CA GLU A 384 -16.90 -21.31 -20.93
C GLU A 384 -16.77 -20.78 -19.50
N PHE A 385 -17.55 -19.76 -19.15
CA PHE A 385 -17.60 -19.22 -17.81
C PHE A 385 -18.02 -20.26 -16.77
N CYS A 386 -19.08 -21.02 -17.02
CA CYS A 386 -19.52 -22.07 -16.10
C CYS A 386 -18.42 -23.12 -15.91
N ASN A 387 -17.85 -23.63 -17.00
CA ASN A 387 -16.75 -24.61 -16.93
C ASN A 387 -15.54 -24.07 -16.13
N PHE A 388 -15.20 -22.79 -16.32
CA PHE A 388 -14.13 -22.13 -15.57
C PHE A 388 -14.41 -22.05 -14.06
N VAL A 389 -15.64 -21.68 -13.68
CA VAL A 389 -16.04 -21.59 -12.27
C VAL A 389 -16.07 -22.97 -11.62
N SER A 390 -16.68 -23.96 -12.27
CA SER A 390 -16.83 -25.32 -11.75
C SER A 390 -15.48 -25.99 -11.52
N GLY A 391 -14.54 -25.86 -12.47
CA GLY A 391 -13.18 -26.40 -12.30
C GLY A 391 -12.42 -25.78 -11.13
N ARG A 392 -12.78 -24.56 -10.68
CA ARG A 392 -12.18 -23.93 -9.50
C ARG A 392 -12.85 -24.31 -8.19
N MET A 393 -14.14 -24.65 -8.22
CA MET A 393 -14.85 -25.14 -7.03
C MET A 393 -14.20 -26.41 -6.48
N GLU A 394 -13.76 -27.31 -7.37
CA GLU A 394 -13.03 -28.53 -7.00
C GLU A 394 -11.71 -28.24 -6.26
N MET A 395 -11.16 -27.03 -6.40
CA MET A 395 -9.86 -26.63 -5.86
C MET A 395 -9.93 -25.76 -4.59
N ASP A 396 -11.10 -25.21 -4.20
CA ASP A 396 -11.22 -24.35 -3.01
C ASP A 396 -12.00 -25.05 -1.87
N PRO A 397 -11.30 -25.63 -0.88
CA PRO A 397 -11.93 -26.38 0.22
C PRO A 397 -12.71 -25.50 1.20
N LYS A 398 -12.66 -24.15 1.05
CA LYS A 398 -13.35 -23.20 1.94
C LYS A 398 -14.70 -22.73 1.40
N LEU A 399 -15.13 -23.19 0.23
CA LEU A 399 -16.49 -23.00 -0.25
C LEU A 399 -17.39 -24.05 0.41
N PRO A 400 -18.44 -23.64 1.14
CA PRO A 400 -19.54 -24.54 1.44
C PRO A 400 -20.09 -25.23 0.17
N PRO A 401 -20.66 -26.44 0.29
CA PRO A 401 -21.05 -27.26 -0.84
C PRO A 401 -22.40 -26.81 -1.43
N TRP A 402 -22.53 -25.54 -1.84
CA TRP A 402 -23.74 -25.06 -2.51
C TRP A 402 -23.88 -25.71 -3.89
N PRO A 403 -25.12 -25.81 -4.42
CA PRO A 403 -25.34 -26.29 -5.78
C PRO A 403 -24.54 -25.48 -6.81
N GLU A 404 -23.97 -26.15 -7.79
CA GLU A 404 -23.11 -25.56 -8.82
C GLU A 404 -23.79 -24.38 -9.55
N GLY A 405 -25.10 -24.50 -9.82
CA GLY A 405 -25.88 -23.42 -10.43
C GLY A 405 -26.00 -22.17 -9.55
N VAL A 406 -26.03 -22.32 -8.22
CA VAL A 406 -26.03 -21.19 -7.28
C VAL A 406 -24.67 -20.48 -7.30
N ILE A 407 -23.57 -21.24 -7.29
CA ILE A 407 -22.22 -20.68 -7.32
C ILE A 407 -21.95 -19.98 -8.64
N CYS A 408 -22.34 -20.58 -9.77
CA CYS A 408 -22.22 -19.95 -11.08
C CYS A 408 -23.05 -18.67 -11.19
N ALA A 409 -24.28 -18.64 -10.65
CA ALA A 409 -25.08 -17.41 -10.59
C ALA A 409 -24.42 -16.30 -9.75
N LEU A 410 -23.85 -16.65 -8.58
CA LEU A 410 -23.11 -15.72 -7.73
C LEU A 410 -21.84 -15.21 -8.41
N ALA A 411 -21.05 -16.10 -9.01
CA ALA A 411 -19.86 -15.74 -9.77
C ALA A 411 -20.20 -14.85 -10.97
N CYS A 412 -21.32 -15.12 -11.66
CA CYS A 412 -21.79 -14.28 -12.76
C CYS A 412 -22.09 -12.86 -12.27
N LEU A 413 -22.73 -12.72 -11.11
CA LEU A 413 -23.03 -11.42 -10.52
C LEU A 413 -21.77 -10.68 -10.00
N LEU A 414 -20.85 -11.40 -9.34
CA LEU A 414 -19.77 -10.80 -8.55
C LEU A 414 -18.39 -10.84 -9.23
N GLY A 415 -18.25 -11.59 -10.32
CA GLY A 415 -17.01 -11.83 -11.06
C GLY A 415 -16.47 -13.26 -10.87
N ALA A 416 -15.77 -13.80 -11.86
CA ALA A 416 -15.28 -15.20 -11.85
C ALA A 416 -14.34 -15.55 -10.68
N CYS A 417 -13.70 -14.53 -10.08
CA CYS A 417 -12.77 -14.69 -8.96
C CYS A 417 -13.28 -14.04 -7.67
N PHE A 418 -14.61 -13.82 -7.53
CA PHE A 418 -15.16 -12.99 -6.45
C PHE A 418 -14.72 -13.42 -5.04
N LEU A 419 -14.45 -14.71 -4.81
CA LEU A 419 -13.99 -15.27 -3.53
C LEU A 419 -12.65 -14.73 -3.05
N THR A 420 -11.81 -14.26 -3.97
CA THR A 420 -10.51 -13.66 -3.68
C THR A 420 -10.47 -12.18 -4.05
N ASP A 421 -11.61 -11.61 -4.47
CA ASP A 421 -11.72 -10.21 -4.86
C ASP A 421 -11.80 -9.31 -3.61
N PRO A 422 -10.82 -8.42 -3.37
CA PRO A 422 -10.81 -7.53 -2.22
C PRO A 422 -12.05 -6.63 -2.17
N SER A 423 -12.54 -6.17 -3.33
CA SER A 423 -13.72 -5.29 -3.43
C SER A 423 -15.03 -5.99 -3.05
N ARG A 424 -15.01 -7.33 -2.92
CA ARG A 424 -16.15 -8.16 -2.56
C ARG A 424 -16.02 -8.82 -1.18
N ARG A 425 -15.01 -8.46 -0.38
CA ARG A 425 -14.72 -9.10 0.93
C ARG A 425 -15.96 -9.21 1.83
N VAL A 426 -16.75 -8.14 1.95
CA VAL A 426 -17.97 -8.12 2.78
C VAL A 426 -19.00 -9.14 2.30
N TRP A 427 -19.18 -9.25 0.98
CA TRP A 427 -20.05 -10.24 0.36
C TRP A 427 -19.50 -11.65 0.61
N VAL A 428 -18.24 -11.90 0.29
CA VAL A 428 -17.61 -13.23 0.40
C VAL A 428 -17.69 -13.78 1.82
N THR A 429 -17.38 -12.97 2.84
CA THR A 429 -17.50 -13.39 4.24
C THR A 429 -18.95 -13.75 4.57
N SER A 430 -19.90 -12.89 4.22
CA SER A 430 -21.31 -13.17 4.48
C SER A 430 -21.83 -14.40 3.74
N LEU A 431 -21.32 -14.69 2.54
CA LEU A 431 -21.69 -15.88 1.77
C LEU A 431 -21.11 -17.13 2.44
N ARG A 432 -19.82 -17.11 2.84
CA ARG A 432 -19.15 -18.23 3.51
C ARG A 432 -19.76 -18.60 4.86
N ASP A 433 -20.24 -17.60 5.60
CA ASP A 433 -20.85 -17.79 6.92
C ASP A 433 -22.30 -18.30 6.85
N ALA A 434 -22.87 -18.47 5.66
CA ALA A 434 -24.23 -18.97 5.51
C ALA A 434 -24.29 -20.47 5.83
N THR A 435 -25.20 -20.86 6.73
CA THR A 435 -25.31 -22.26 7.19
C THR A 435 -26.05 -23.17 6.21
N ASP A 436 -26.97 -22.60 5.43
CA ASP A 436 -27.76 -23.30 4.41
C ASP A 436 -28.26 -22.32 3.33
N LEU A 437 -28.98 -22.82 2.32
CA LEU A 437 -29.52 -22.01 1.22
C LEU A 437 -30.59 -20.99 1.67
N THR A 438 -31.32 -21.28 2.75
CA THR A 438 -32.33 -20.37 3.29
C THR A 438 -31.66 -19.18 3.98
N ASP A 439 -30.63 -19.43 4.81
CA ASP A 439 -29.82 -18.40 5.42
C ASP A 439 -29.08 -17.58 4.36
N LEU A 440 -28.49 -18.24 3.35
CA LEU A 440 -27.85 -17.57 2.22
C LEU A 440 -28.80 -16.58 1.53
N ARG A 441 -30.02 -17.03 1.19
CA ARG A 441 -31.06 -16.19 0.57
C ARG A 441 -31.46 -15.01 1.46
N MET A 442 -31.55 -15.21 2.77
CA MET A 442 -31.86 -14.14 3.72
C MET A 442 -30.74 -13.09 3.81
N ARG A 443 -29.48 -13.51 3.76
CA ARG A 443 -28.32 -12.61 3.73
C ARG A 443 -28.27 -11.78 2.45
N LEU A 444 -28.52 -12.40 1.29
CA LEU A 444 -28.64 -11.68 0.00
C LEU A 444 -29.73 -10.61 0.03
N LYS A 445 -30.90 -10.91 0.62
CA LYS A 445 -31.98 -9.91 0.79
C LYS A 445 -31.54 -8.71 1.62
N ARG A 446 -30.71 -8.90 2.65
CA ARG A 446 -30.18 -7.81 3.48
C ARG A 446 -29.24 -6.90 2.69
N PHE A 447 -28.40 -7.46 1.82
CA PHE A 447 -27.55 -6.66 0.94
C PHE A 447 -28.38 -5.76 0.03
N ARG A 448 -29.46 -6.29 -0.57
CA ARG A 448 -30.40 -5.52 -1.40
C ARG A 448 -31.05 -4.34 -0.65
N GLN A 449 -31.26 -4.47 0.65
CA GLN A 449 -31.88 -3.43 1.48
C GLN A 449 -30.87 -2.36 1.96
N LYS A 450 -29.58 -2.69 1.96
CA LYS A 450 -28.50 -1.80 2.43
C LYS A 450 -27.84 -1.00 1.30
N GLU A 451 -28.02 -1.40 0.04
CA GLU A 451 -27.51 -0.65 -1.11
C GLU A 451 -28.59 0.35 -1.61
N PRO A 452 -28.39 1.68 -1.46
CA PRO A 452 -29.24 2.63 -2.16
C PRO A 452 -28.97 2.55 -3.67
N ILE A 453 -30.04 2.73 -4.44
CA ILE A 453 -30.11 2.63 -5.91
C ILE A 453 -29.08 3.52 -6.61
#